data_AF-A0A090WLU3-F1
#
_entry.id   AF-A0A090WLU3-F1
#
_cell.length_a   1.000
_cell.length_b   1.000
_cell.length_c   1.000
_cell.angle_alpha   90.00
_cell.angle_beta   90.00
_cell.angle_gamma   90.00
#
_symmetry.space_group_name_H-M   'P 1'
#
loop_
_entity.id
_entity.type
_entity.pdbx_description
1 polymer ?
#
loop_
_entity_poly.entity_id
_entity_poly.type
_entity_poly.pdbx_seq_one_letter_code
_entity_poly.pdbx_strand_id
1 'polypeptide(L)'
;MFDGALVNFILYEGVDYIDDSDLMQFEKGDEKTLLENHYIPGILNVYFAEYLTNSSKSSICGYSDNTDNRDIIVVKNSCSINDSTLAHEIGHILSLVHTHGVSNTQLTTELVDGSNCDTDGDGICDTPADPGLSSDNVDNFCNYTGSATDANGDTFNPDTSNMMSYSLKACRTYFSKEQIIRMYTYFTLEKNRFTQPGVVPEIVIEEEDYDKDSLTAVKLFPNPVQNGNIYLSSTKIETAINFKIVNLQGQALANGYVENNEINVNRLPAGSYILQLQNGNSTVIRRFVK
;
A
#
# COMPACT_ATOMS: atom_id res chain seq x y z
N MET A 1 0.51 -12.34 10.60
CA MET A 1 1.16 -11.59 9.49
C MET A 1 0.83 -10.10 9.54
N PHE A 2 -0.40 -9.71 9.88
CA PHE A 2 -0.83 -8.30 9.90
C PHE A 2 -0.90 -7.70 11.32
N ASP A 3 -0.59 -8.47 12.35
CA ASP A 3 -0.64 -8.07 13.76
C ASP A 3 0.21 -6.82 14.03
N GLY A 4 1.38 -6.72 13.41
CA GLY A 4 2.25 -5.54 13.51
C GLY A 4 1.65 -4.29 12.87
N ALA A 5 0.73 -4.44 11.91
CA ALA A 5 -0.01 -3.34 11.30
C ALA A 5 -1.27 -2.97 12.11
N LEU A 6 -1.51 -3.63 13.25
CA LEU A 6 -2.71 -3.46 14.09
C LEU A 6 -4.03 -3.64 13.31
N VAL A 7 -3.99 -4.47 12.27
CA VAL A 7 -5.17 -4.83 11.47
C VAL A 7 -5.62 -6.24 11.85
N ASN A 8 -6.90 -6.37 12.21
CA ASN A 8 -7.56 -7.64 12.46
C ASN A 8 -8.73 -7.79 11.50
N PHE A 9 -8.95 -9.02 11.01
CA PHE A 9 -10.02 -9.34 10.09
C PHE A 9 -11.10 -10.14 10.80
N ILE A 10 -12.36 -9.77 10.55
CA ILE A 10 -13.53 -10.51 11.00
C ILE A 10 -14.42 -10.78 9.80
N LEU A 11 -15.12 -11.92 9.80
CA LEU A 11 -16.12 -12.19 8.78
C LEU A 11 -17.35 -11.30 9.02
N TYR A 12 -17.78 -10.61 7.98
CA TYR A 12 -19.02 -9.84 7.97
C TYR A 12 -20.18 -10.76 7.58
N GLU A 13 -21.15 -10.94 8.48
CA GLU A 13 -22.37 -11.77 8.34
C GLU A 13 -22.17 -13.28 8.06
N GLY A 14 -21.09 -13.70 7.40
CA GLY A 14 -20.78 -15.08 7.06
C GLY A 14 -20.08 -15.20 5.71
N VAL A 15 -19.98 -16.43 5.20
CA VAL A 15 -19.53 -16.69 3.82
C VAL A 15 -20.76 -16.74 2.92
N ASP A 16 -20.78 -15.90 1.88
CA ASP A 16 -21.81 -15.95 0.84
C ASP A 16 -21.40 -16.93 -0.27
N TYR A 17 -22.33 -17.78 -0.68
CA TYR A 17 -22.12 -18.78 -1.73
C TYR A 17 -22.87 -18.35 -2.98
N ILE A 18 -22.12 -18.06 -4.03
CA ILE A 18 -22.65 -17.58 -5.31
C ILE A 18 -22.71 -18.76 -6.29
N ASP A 19 -23.92 -19.20 -6.63
CA ASP A 19 -24.17 -20.25 -7.63
C ASP A 19 -24.30 -19.63 -9.02
N ASP A 20 -23.16 -19.29 -9.63
CA ASP A 20 -23.06 -18.68 -10.95
C ASP A 20 -21.90 -19.27 -11.74
N SER A 21 -22.22 -19.89 -12.89
CA SER A 21 -21.24 -20.56 -13.75
C SER A 21 -20.28 -19.59 -14.46
N ASP A 22 -20.70 -18.34 -14.68
CA ASP A 22 -19.85 -17.32 -15.29
C ASP A 22 -18.83 -16.82 -14.27
N LEU A 23 -19.24 -16.64 -13.01
CA LEU A 23 -18.32 -16.24 -11.93
C LEU A 23 -17.37 -17.38 -11.48
N MET A 24 -17.64 -18.62 -11.87
CA MET A 24 -16.72 -19.74 -11.71
C MET A 24 -15.50 -19.62 -12.65
N GLN A 25 -15.68 -19.04 -13.84
CA GLN A 25 -14.63 -18.77 -14.83
C GLN A 25 -14.35 -17.28 -14.92
N PHE A 26 -13.64 -16.77 -13.92
CA PHE A 26 -13.49 -15.34 -13.76
C PHE A 26 -12.29 -14.78 -14.54
N GLU A 27 -12.51 -13.67 -15.25
CA GLU A 27 -11.45 -12.90 -15.90
C GLU A 27 -11.29 -11.54 -15.23
N LYS A 28 -10.06 -11.20 -14.85
CA LYS A 28 -9.72 -9.86 -14.35
C LYS A 28 -10.10 -8.81 -15.40
N GLY A 29 -10.92 -7.84 -15.02
CA GLY A 29 -11.52 -6.83 -15.89
C GLY A 29 -13.01 -7.03 -16.17
N ASP A 30 -13.59 -8.18 -15.79
CA ASP A 30 -15.02 -8.48 -15.91
C ASP A 30 -15.74 -8.46 -14.55
N GLU A 31 -15.38 -7.50 -13.68
CA GLU A 31 -15.95 -7.38 -12.34
C GLU A 31 -17.40 -6.88 -12.34
N LYS A 32 -17.99 -6.52 -13.48
CA LYS A 32 -19.31 -5.85 -13.52
C LYS A 32 -20.39 -6.62 -12.74
N THR A 33 -20.56 -7.90 -13.01
CA THR A 33 -21.58 -8.74 -12.34
C THR A 33 -21.31 -8.86 -10.84
N LEU A 34 -20.03 -8.97 -10.47
CA LEU A 34 -19.57 -9.06 -9.08
C LEU A 34 -19.84 -7.76 -8.33
N LEU A 35 -19.58 -6.62 -8.96
CA LEU A 35 -19.82 -5.27 -8.44
C LEU A 35 -21.29 -4.93 -8.28
N GLU A 36 -22.13 -5.30 -9.25
CA GLU A 36 -23.55 -4.94 -9.24
C GLU A 36 -24.35 -5.75 -8.21
N ASN A 37 -23.98 -7.02 -7.98
CA ASN A 37 -24.81 -7.95 -7.20
C ASN A 37 -24.19 -8.42 -5.88
N HIS A 38 -22.87 -8.40 -5.75
CA HIS A 38 -22.17 -9.07 -4.64
C HIS A 38 -21.14 -8.19 -3.92
N TYR A 39 -21.00 -6.92 -4.32
CA TYR A 39 -20.11 -5.99 -3.66
C TYR A 39 -20.81 -5.26 -2.52
N ILE A 40 -20.18 -5.29 -1.34
CA ILE A 40 -20.65 -4.56 -0.17
C ILE A 40 -19.66 -3.43 0.13
N PRO A 41 -20.05 -2.15 0.01
CA PRO A 41 -19.16 -1.03 0.29
C PRO A 41 -18.85 -0.93 1.77
N GLY A 42 -17.62 -0.58 2.17
CA GLY A 42 -17.26 -0.44 3.60
C GLY A 42 -16.70 -1.72 4.24
N ILE A 43 -16.46 -2.77 3.45
CA ILE A 43 -15.73 -3.98 3.85
C ILE A 43 -14.75 -4.40 2.75
N LEU A 44 -13.77 -5.23 3.12
CA LEU A 44 -12.92 -5.93 2.17
C LEU A 44 -13.70 -7.11 1.57
N ASN A 45 -14.02 -7.04 0.28
CA ASN A 45 -14.73 -8.11 -0.43
C ASN A 45 -13.70 -9.11 -0.98
N VAL A 46 -13.79 -10.37 -0.55
CA VAL A 46 -12.88 -11.44 -0.99
C VAL A 46 -13.68 -12.54 -1.68
N TYR A 47 -13.40 -12.76 -2.95
CA TYR A 47 -14.07 -13.75 -3.79
C TYR A 47 -13.14 -14.90 -4.13
N PHE A 48 -13.71 -16.10 -4.18
CA PHE A 48 -13.00 -17.33 -4.45
C PHE A 48 -13.58 -17.98 -5.71
N ALA A 49 -12.77 -18.11 -6.76
CA ALA A 49 -13.18 -18.65 -8.06
C ALA A 49 -12.40 -19.92 -8.42
N GLU A 50 -13.02 -20.84 -9.16
CA GLU A 50 -12.35 -22.08 -9.57
C GLU A 50 -11.27 -21.82 -10.63
N TYR A 51 -11.61 -20.98 -11.62
CA TYR A 51 -10.70 -20.54 -12.66
C TYR A 51 -10.56 -19.02 -12.63
N LEU A 52 -9.32 -18.57 -12.74
CA LEU A 52 -8.98 -17.16 -12.76
C LEU A 52 -7.91 -16.89 -13.81
N THR A 53 -8.20 -15.94 -14.71
CA THR A 53 -7.28 -15.48 -15.74
C THR A 53 -7.10 -13.96 -15.75
N ASN A 54 -5.95 -13.48 -16.22
CA ASN A 54 -5.74 -12.07 -16.52
C ASN A 54 -6.28 -11.69 -17.92
N SER A 55 -6.18 -10.42 -18.28
CA SER A 55 -6.58 -9.89 -19.60
C SER A 55 -5.81 -10.49 -20.80
N SER A 56 -4.69 -11.15 -20.55
CA SER A 56 -3.92 -11.91 -21.55
C SER A 56 -4.30 -13.39 -21.60
N LYS A 57 -5.38 -13.79 -20.91
CA LYS A 57 -5.86 -15.18 -20.77
C LYS A 57 -4.90 -16.14 -20.06
N SER A 58 -3.90 -15.62 -19.35
CA SER A 58 -3.00 -16.43 -18.53
C SER A 58 -3.64 -16.71 -17.17
N SER A 59 -3.54 -17.95 -16.69
CA SER A 59 -4.02 -18.29 -15.35
C SER A 59 -3.18 -17.59 -14.28
N ILE A 60 -3.85 -16.99 -13.31
CA ILE A 60 -3.22 -16.31 -12.17
C ILE A 60 -3.78 -16.87 -10.85
N CYS A 61 -3.06 -16.65 -9.75
CA CYS A 61 -3.49 -17.09 -8.44
C CYS A 61 -4.44 -16.12 -7.73
N GLY A 62 -4.32 -14.82 -8.00
CA GLY A 62 -5.16 -13.80 -7.42
C GLY A 62 -4.85 -12.42 -7.97
N TYR A 63 -5.72 -11.48 -7.66
CA TYR A 63 -5.45 -10.05 -7.83
C TYR A 63 -6.30 -9.24 -6.84
N SER A 64 -5.82 -8.06 -6.49
CA SER A 64 -6.61 -7.01 -5.85
C SER A 64 -7.04 -5.92 -6.83
N ASP A 65 -8.20 -5.32 -6.61
CA ASP A 65 -8.62 -4.06 -7.21
C ASP A 65 -8.98 -3.06 -6.10
N ASN A 66 -8.23 -1.96 -6.05
CA ASN A 66 -8.44 -0.85 -5.14
C ASN A 66 -8.92 0.45 -5.82
N THR A 67 -9.26 0.39 -7.11
CA THR A 67 -9.71 1.54 -7.92
C THR A 67 -11.09 2.03 -7.49
N ASP A 68 -11.34 3.35 -7.64
CA ASP A 68 -12.59 4.02 -7.23
C ASP A 68 -13.05 3.72 -5.79
N ASN A 69 -12.11 3.47 -4.88
CA ASN A 69 -12.36 3.06 -3.50
C ASN A 69 -13.13 1.75 -3.34
N ARG A 70 -13.07 0.85 -4.33
CA ARG A 70 -13.51 -0.53 -4.18
C ARG A 70 -12.41 -1.32 -3.48
N ASP A 71 -12.73 -2.21 -2.55
CA ASP A 71 -11.75 -3.10 -1.91
C ASP A 71 -12.08 -4.54 -2.25
N ILE A 72 -11.47 -5.03 -3.34
CA ILE A 72 -11.77 -6.34 -3.89
C ILE A 72 -10.51 -7.16 -3.99
N ILE A 73 -10.61 -8.41 -3.55
CA ILE A 73 -9.63 -9.45 -3.82
C ILE A 73 -10.36 -10.61 -4.48
N VAL A 74 -9.80 -11.13 -5.56
CA VAL A 74 -10.26 -12.39 -6.16
C VAL A 74 -9.11 -13.39 -6.10
N VAL A 75 -9.37 -14.58 -5.55
CA VAL A 75 -8.37 -15.65 -5.39
C VAL A 75 -8.86 -16.91 -6.10
N LYS A 76 -7.96 -17.55 -6.84
CA LYS A 76 -8.19 -18.88 -7.38
C LYS A 76 -8.20 -19.91 -6.25
N ASN A 77 -9.20 -20.78 -6.20
CA ASN A 77 -9.39 -21.78 -5.14
C ASN A 77 -8.13 -22.63 -4.88
N SER A 78 -7.41 -23.04 -5.92
CA SER A 78 -6.18 -23.83 -5.77
C SER A 78 -5.01 -23.05 -5.14
N CYS A 79 -5.10 -21.72 -5.05
CA CYS A 79 -4.07 -20.84 -4.49
C CYS A 79 -4.46 -20.25 -3.13
N SER A 80 -5.66 -20.53 -2.60
CA SER A 80 -6.14 -19.94 -1.33
C SER A 80 -5.49 -20.53 -0.08
N ILE A 81 -4.87 -21.71 -0.20
CA ILE A 81 -4.31 -22.48 0.93
C ILE A 81 -2.79 -22.32 1.11
N ASN A 82 -2.13 -21.47 0.31
CA ASN A 82 -0.66 -21.36 0.30
C ASN A 82 -0.09 -20.27 1.23
N ASP A 83 -0.92 -19.67 2.09
CA ASP A 83 -0.63 -18.54 3.01
C ASP A 83 0.02 -17.29 2.38
N SER A 84 0.36 -17.34 1.09
CA SER A 84 1.10 -16.30 0.38
C SER A 84 0.17 -15.45 -0.50
N THR A 85 -0.74 -16.09 -1.23
CA THR A 85 -1.53 -15.41 -2.26
C THR A 85 -2.46 -14.38 -1.65
N LEU A 86 -3.30 -14.79 -0.70
CA LEU A 86 -4.23 -13.87 -0.05
C LEU A 86 -3.49 -12.77 0.74
N ALA A 87 -2.41 -13.11 1.43
CA ALA A 87 -1.59 -12.12 2.15
C ALA A 87 -1.00 -11.07 1.20
N HIS A 88 -0.48 -11.50 0.04
CA HIS A 88 0.04 -10.61 -1.00
C HIS A 88 -1.03 -9.64 -1.52
N GLU A 89 -2.22 -10.14 -1.85
CA GLU A 89 -3.31 -9.27 -2.33
C GLU A 89 -3.81 -8.31 -1.24
N ILE A 90 -3.85 -8.72 0.03
CA ILE A 90 -4.16 -7.82 1.15
C ILE A 90 -3.08 -6.73 1.28
N GLY A 91 -1.80 -7.06 1.05
CA GLY A 91 -0.72 -6.07 1.01
C GLY A 91 -1.00 -4.95 0.00
N HIS A 92 -1.49 -5.30 -1.19
CA HIS A 92 -1.89 -4.33 -2.21
C HIS A 92 -3.08 -3.45 -1.81
N ILE A 93 -4.10 -4.05 -1.16
CA ILE A 93 -5.21 -3.28 -0.56
C ILE A 93 -4.67 -2.26 0.44
N LEU A 94 -3.66 -2.64 1.22
CA LEU A 94 -3.03 -1.82 2.25
C LEU A 94 -1.82 -1.02 1.73
N SER A 95 -1.91 -0.51 0.50
CA SER A 95 -0.96 0.44 -0.12
C SER A 95 0.39 -0.14 -0.59
N LEU A 96 0.70 -1.41 -0.36
CA LEU A 96 1.97 -1.96 -0.83
C LEU A 96 1.97 -2.21 -2.35
N VAL A 97 3.13 -2.01 -2.97
CA VAL A 97 3.39 -2.41 -4.37
C VAL A 97 4.40 -3.54 -4.38
N HIS A 98 4.67 -4.15 -5.53
CA HIS A 98 5.72 -5.17 -5.59
C HIS A 98 7.07 -4.55 -5.29
N THR A 99 7.99 -5.31 -4.69
CA THR A 99 9.36 -4.87 -4.34
C THR A 99 10.14 -4.36 -5.55
N HIS A 100 9.94 -4.95 -6.74
CA HIS A 100 10.51 -4.49 -8.00
C HIS A 100 9.78 -3.28 -8.61
N GLY A 101 8.85 -2.67 -7.88
CA GLY A 101 8.10 -1.48 -8.26
C GLY A 101 6.81 -1.72 -9.05
N VAL A 102 6.31 -0.64 -9.67
CA VAL A 102 4.96 -0.58 -10.26
C VAL A 102 4.84 -1.30 -11.62
N SER A 103 5.97 -1.62 -12.25
CA SER A 103 6.02 -2.25 -13.57
C SER A 103 6.63 -3.64 -13.46
N ASN A 104 5.95 -4.64 -14.04
CA ASN A 104 6.48 -6.01 -14.10
C ASN A 104 7.43 -6.25 -15.29
N THR A 105 7.66 -5.24 -16.13
CA THR A 105 8.44 -5.40 -17.38
C THR A 105 9.59 -4.41 -17.51
N GLN A 106 9.66 -3.41 -16.62
CA GLN A 106 10.69 -2.39 -16.63
C GLN A 106 11.43 -2.44 -15.31
N LEU A 107 12.75 -2.62 -15.41
CA LEU A 107 13.65 -2.47 -14.27
C LEU A 107 13.57 -1.01 -13.79
N THR A 108 13.42 -0.86 -12.49
CA THR A 108 13.43 0.42 -11.79
C THR A 108 14.83 1.04 -11.79
N THR A 109 14.97 2.30 -11.37
CA THR A 109 16.30 2.91 -11.21
C THR A 109 16.82 2.80 -9.77
N GLU A 110 16.21 1.92 -8.97
CA GLU A 110 16.61 1.68 -7.59
C GLU A 110 18.03 1.13 -7.52
N LEU A 111 18.87 1.77 -6.70
CA LEU A 111 20.27 1.44 -6.51
C LEU A 111 20.42 0.45 -5.37
N VAL A 112 21.33 -0.51 -5.53
CA VAL A 112 21.59 -1.57 -4.54
C VAL A 112 22.09 -0.99 -3.21
N ASP A 113 22.73 0.17 -3.23
CA ASP A 113 23.20 0.88 -2.05
C ASP A 113 22.08 1.54 -1.22
N GLY A 114 20.84 1.55 -1.73
CA GLY A 114 19.67 2.14 -1.09
C GLY A 114 19.64 3.67 -1.11
N SER A 115 20.48 4.33 -1.89
CA SER A 115 20.55 5.81 -1.90
C SER A 115 19.30 6.50 -2.44
N ASN A 116 18.44 5.78 -3.18
CA ASN A 116 17.17 6.28 -3.74
C ASN A 116 15.95 5.37 -3.44
N CYS A 117 16.06 4.46 -2.47
CA CYS A 117 15.01 3.50 -2.10
C CYS A 117 13.64 4.13 -1.78
N ASP A 118 13.60 5.40 -1.38
CA ASP A 118 12.35 6.08 -1.02
C ASP A 118 11.62 6.75 -2.19
N THR A 119 12.22 6.70 -3.39
CA THR A 119 11.69 7.28 -4.64
C THR A 119 11.55 6.26 -5.77
N ASP A 120 12.21 5.11 -5.63
CA ASP A 120 12.31 4.07 -6.64
C ASP A 120 11.89 2.70 -6.07
N GLY A 121 11.86 1.67 -6.92
CA GLY A 121 11.41 0.35 -6.47
C GLY A 121 9.99 0.39 -5.92
N ASP A 122 9.80 -0.14 -4.71
CA ASP A 122 8.54 -0.05 -3.96
C ASP A 122 8.40 1.19 -3.06
N GLY A 123 9.42 2.04 -3.01
CA GLY A 123 9.46 3.25 -2.20
C GLY A 123 9.67 2.98 -0.71
N ILE A 124 10.30 1.85 -0.36
CA ILE A 124 10.52 1.37 1.00
C ILE A 124 12.02 1.05 1.15
N CYS A 125 12.65 1.46 2.23
CA CYS A 125 14.12 1.42 2.33
C CYS A 125 14.67 0.21 3.09
N ASP A 126 13.80 -0.51 3.81
CA ASP A 126 14.15 -1.80 4.40
C ASP A 126 13.85 -2.99 3.48
N THR A 127 13.38 -2.74 2.25
CA THR A 127 13.29 -3.68 1.14
C THR A 127 14.51 -3.49 0.22
N PRO A 128 15.33 -4.52 -0.02
CA PRO A 128 16.46 -4.40 -0.94
C PRO A 128 15.99 -4.20 -2.38
N ALA A 129 16.81 -3.50 -3.17
CA ALA A 129 16.51 -3.27 -4.58
C ALA A 129 16.27 -4.59 -5.34
N ASP A 130 15.13 -4.65 -6.04
CA ASP A 130 14.63 -5.87 -6.65
C ASP A 130 14.58 -5.77 -8.19
N PRO A 131 15.34 -6.61 -8.92
CA PRO A 131 15.39 -6.58 -10.38
C PRO A 131 14.16 -7.20 -11.07
N GLY A 132 13.19 -7.69 -10.30
CA GLY A 132 12.07 -8.50 -10.78
C GLY A 132 12.37 -9.98 -10.63
N LEU A 133 11.79 -10.60 -9.61
CA LEU A 133 11.91 -12.04 -9.38
C LEU A 133 10.94 -12.86 -10.24
N SER A 134 11.31 -14.11 -10.50
CA SER A 134 10.44 -15.12 -11.13
C SER A 134 10.99 -16.53 -10.87
N SER A 135 10.31 -17.56 -11.40
CA SER A 135 10.85 -18.92 -11.43
C SER A 135 12.12 -19.09 -12.25
N ASP A 136 12.51 -18.09 -13.05
CA ASP A 136 13.71 -18.14 -13.88
C ASP A 136 14.97 -17.71 -13.12
N ASN A 137 14.82 -16.96 -12.03
CA ASN A 137 15.93 -16.41 -11.25
C ASN A 137 15.82 -16.67 -9.74
N VAL A 138 14.86 -17.49 -9.30
CA VAL A 138 14.76 -18.01 -7.93
C VAL A 138 14.69 -19.53 -7.97
N ASP A 139 15.60 -20.20 -7.27
CA ASP A 139 15.62 -21.67 -7.19
C ASP A 139 14.61 -22.24 -6.17
N ASN A 140 14.45 -23.56 -6.15
CA ASN A 140 13.56 -24.25 -5.20
C ASN A 140 14.02 -24.17 -3.73
N PHE A 141 15.22 -23.66 -3.47
CA PHE A 141 15.75 -23.38 -2.14
C PHE A 141 15.60 -21.90 -1.77
N CYS A 142 14.84 -21.14 -2.55
CA CYS A 142 14.57 -19.72 -2.37
C CYS A 142 15.82 -18.83 -2.51
N ASN A 143 16.85 -19.29 -3.21
CA ASN A 143 18.01 -18.45 -3.52
C ASN A 143 17.78 -17.70 -4.82
N TYR A 144 18.14 -16.41 -4.83
CA TYR A 144 18.26 -15.65 -6.06
C TYR A 144 19.49 -16.14 -6.84
N THR A 145 19.30 -16.48 -8.12
CA THR A 145 20.33 -17.02 -9.02
C THR A 145 20.65 -16.09 -10.18
N GLY A 146 20.06 -14.88 -10.20
CA GLY A 146 20.31 -13.89 -11.24
C GLY A 146 21.64 -13.17 -11.07
N SER A 147 22.05 -12.45 -12.12
CA SER A 147 23.31 -11.69 -12.18
C SER A 147 23.10 -10.25 -12.65
N ALA A 148 21.88 -9.73 -12.56
CA ALA A 148 21.58 -8.36 -12.94
C ALA A 148 22.32 -7.38 -12.02
N THR A 149 22.65 -6.20 -12.56
CA THR A 149 23.29 -5.11 -11.83
C THR A 149 22.50 -3.82 -11.99
N ASP A 150 22.62 -2.93 -11.02
CA ASP A 150 22.07 -1.58 -11.12
C ASP A 150 22.91 -0.67 -12.04
N ALA A 151 22.59 0.63 -12.07
CA ALA A 151 23.29 1.63 -12.87
C ALA A 151 24.74 1.90 -12.41
N ASN A 152 25.09 1.56 -11.17
CA ASN A 152 26.45 1.68 -10.63
C ASN A 152 27.30 0.42 -10.88
N GLY A 153 26.67 -0.67 -11.36
CA GLY A 153 27.31 -1.95 -11.60
C GLY A 153 27.30 -2.86 -10.37
N ASP A 154 26.56 -2.49 -9.32
CA ASP A 154 26.40 -3.32 -8.13
C ASP A 154 25.39 -4.44 -8.41
N THR A 155 25.72 -5.66 -8.00
CA THR A 155 24.87 -6.83 -8.25
C THR A 155 23.69 -6.83 -7.30
N PHE A 156 22.48 -7.01 -7.83
CA PHE A 156 21.27 -7.11 -7.00
C PHE A 156 21.31 -8.32 -6.07
N ASN A 157 20.83 -8.13 -4.85
CA ASN A 157 20.61 -9.20 -3.88
C ASN A 157 19.21 -9.03 -3.26
N PRO A 158 18.14 -9.29 -4.04
CA PRO A 158 16.77 -9.09 -3.63
C PRO A 158 16.34 -10.07 -2.54
N ASP A 159 15.34 -9.68 -1.77
CA ASP A 159 14.75 -10.56 -0.76
C ASP A 159 13.66 -11.46 -1.36
N THR A 160 14.03 -12.72 -1.60
CA THR A 160 13.14 -13.76 -2.10
C THR A 160 12.07 -14.19 -1.09
N SER A 161 12.20 -13.79 0.17
CA SER A 161 11.27 -14.13 1.26
C SER A 161 10.22 -13.05 1.51
N ASN A 162 10.36 -11.87 0.90
CA ASN A 162 9.38 -10.80 1.05
C ASN A 162 8.04 -11.15 0.41
N MET A 163 6.95 -10.89 1.13
CA MET A 163 5.59 -11.20 0.69
C MET A 163 5.21 -10.48 -0.60
N MET A 164 5.73 -9.27 -0.84
CA MET A 164 5.43 -8.44 -2.01
C MET A 164 6.35 -8.71 -3.22
N SER A 165 7.34 -9.58 -3.08
CA SER A 165 8.20 -9.97 -4.20
C SER A 165 7.49 -10.87 -5.21
N TYR A 166 8.09 -11.04 -6.40
CA TYR A 166 7.67 -12.04 -7.39
C TYR A 166 8.35 -13.41 -7.24
N SER A 167 8.96 -13.67 -6.09
CA SER A 167 9.55 -14.97 -5.72
C SER A 167 8.51 -16.11 -5.73
N LEU A 168 8.97 -17.35 -5.61
CA LEU A 168 8.09 -18.53 -5.50
C LEU A 168 7.18 -18.40 -4.27
N LYS A 169 5.91 -18.81 -4.39
CA LYS A 169 4.91 -18.66 -3.31
C LYS A 169 5.35 -19.31 -1.99
N ALA A 170 6.07 -20.43 -2.05
CA ALA A 170 6.59 -21.12 -0.87
C ALA A 170 7.75 -20.38 -0.16
N CYS A 171 8.41 -19.44 -0.83
CA CYS A 171 9.51 -18.66 -0.27
C CYS A 171 9.03 -17.44 0.50
N ARG A 172 7.87 -16.89 0.12
CA ARG A 172 7.31 -15.65 0.66
C ARG A 172 6.73 -15.89 2.06
N THR A 173 7.29 -15.22 3.07
CA THR A 173 6.98 -15.54 4.48
C THR A 173 6.70 -14.32 5.35
N TYR A 174 7.05 -13.09 4.92
CA TYR A 174 6.92 -11.92 5.80
C TYR A 174 6.78 -10.59 5.05
N PHE A 175 6.31 -9.56 5.77
CA PHE A 175 6.40 -8.15 5.38
C PHE A 175 7.52 -7.48 6.19
N SER A 176 8.28 -6.59 5.55
CA SER A 176 9.29 -5.79 6.23
C SER A 176 8.67 -4.85 7.28
N LYS A 177 9.51 -4.22 8.11
CA LYS A 177 9.01 -3.35 9.18
C LYS A 177 8.40 -2.09 8.58
N GLU A 178 9.03 -1.50 7.58
CA GLU A 178 8.50 -0.30 6.93
C GLU A 178 7.27 -0.60 6.06
N GLN A 179 7.19 -1.80 5.45
CA GLN A 179 5.94 -2.28 4.82
C GLN A 179 4.79 -2.34 5.84
N ILE A 180 5.03 -2.88 7.04
CA ILE A 180 4.05 -2.91 8.12
C ILE A 180 3.63 -1.49 8.56
N ILE A 181 4.58 -0.57 8.71
CA ILE A 181 4.30 0.82 9.09
C ILE A 181 3.45 1.51 8.03
N ARG A 182 3.74 1.25 6.75
CA ARG A 182 2.98 1.79 5.62
C ARG A 182 1.56 1.26 5.60
N MET A 183 1.36 -0.04 5.79
CA MET A 183 0.03 -0.65 5.91
C MET A 183 -0.76 -0.03 7.07
N TYR A 184 -0.15 0.09 8.25
CA TYR A 184 -0.78 0.72 9.43
C TYR A 184 -1.17 2.18 9.17
N THR A 185 -0.26 2.96 8.57
CA THR A 185 -0.47 4.37 8.25
C THR A 185 -1.64 4.52 7.27
N TYR A 186 -1.64 3.72 6.21
CA TYR A 186 -2.71 3.70 5.22
C TYR A 186 -4.06 3.34 5.84
N PHE A 187 -4.11 2.23 6.59
CA PHE A 187 -5.34 1.78 7.25
C PHE A 187 -5.89 2.82 8.22
N THR A 188 -5.03 3.50 8.99
CA THR A 188 -5.45 4.54 9.93
C THR A 188 -6.08 5.75 9.21
N LEU A 189 -5.51 6.14 8.06
CA LEU A 189 -6.02 7.26 7.27
C LEU A 189 -7.29 6.92 6.49
N GLU A 190 -7.45 5.67 6.07
CA GLU A 190 -8.59 5.20 5.30
C GLU A 190 -9.55 4.32 6.11
N LYS A 191 -9.51 4.38 7.45
CA LYS A 191 -10.28 3.48 8.33
C LYS A 191 -11.77 3.43 7.97
N ASN A 192 -12.36 4.58 7.63
CA ASN A 192 -13.77 4.70 7.26
C ASN A 192 -14.12 3.92 5.98
N ARG A 193 -13.14 3.65 5.11
CA ARG A 193 -13.31 2.84 3.90
C ARG A 193 -13.52 1.35 4.24
N PHE A 194 -13.03 0.92 5.40
CA PHE A 194 -13.11 -0.46 5.89
C PHE A 194 -14.13 -0.63 7.04
N THR A 195 -15.06 0.32 7.21
CA THR A 195 -16.11 0.24 8.24
C THR A 195 -17.49 0.48 7.67
N GLN A 196 -18.43 -0.38 8.03
CA GLN A 196 -19.85 -0.17 7.74
C GLN A 196 -20.46 0.93 8.62
N PRO A 197 -21.39 1.76 8.11
CA PRO A 197 -22.20 2.64 8.93
C PRO A 197 -22.93 1.85 10.04
N GLY A 198 -22.69 2.21 11.31
CA GLY A 198 -23.32 1.56 12.47
C GLY A 198 -22.52 0.40 13.08
N VAL A 199 -21.48 -0.09 12.40
CA VAL A 199 -20.43 -0.89 13.04
C VAL A 199 -19.42 0.11 13.61
N VAL A 200 -19.66 0.57 14.84
CA VAL A 200 -18.67 1.37 15.56
C VAL A 200 -17.60 0.38 16.01
N PRO A 201 -16.37 0.40 15.46
CA PRO A 201 -15.27 -0.32 16.09
C PRO A 201 -15.22 0.22 17.52
N GLU A 202 -15.07 -0.62 18.53
CA GLU A 202 -14.85 -0.16 19.90
C GLU A 202 -13.51 0.59 19.93
N ILE A 203 -13.54 1.88 19.59
CA ILE A 203 -12.37 2.74 19.64
C ILE A 203 -12.26 3.14 21.10
N VAL A 204 -11.45 2.42 21.85
CA VAL A 204 -10.89 2.95 23.09
C VAL A 204 -9.93 4.05 22.68
N ILE A 205 -10.45 5.27 22.53
CA ILE A 205 -9.61 6.47 22.46
C ILE A 205 -9.18 6.70 23.91
N GLU A 206 -7.99 6.24 24.27
CA GLU A 206 -7.30 6.84 25.39
C GLU A 206 -7.00 8.28 24.96
N GLU A 207 -7.80 9.24 25.47
CA GLU A 207 -7.51 10.66 25.30
C GLU A 207 -6.22 10.95 26.06
N GLU A 208 -5.07 10.76 25.40
CA GLU A 208 -3.82 11.32 25.90
C GLU A 208 -3.87 12.85 25.79
N ASP A 209 -3.42 13.49 26.87
CA ASP A 209 -3.46 14.92 27.14
C ASP A 209 -2.90 15.72 25.95
N TYR A 210 -3.77 16.43 25.24
CA TYR A 210 -3.46 17.08 23.96
C TYR A 210 -2.61 18.34 24.20
N ASP A 211 -1.28 18.21 24.06
CA ASP A 211 -0.39 19.39 24.09
C ASP A 211 -0.64 20.26 22.84
N LYS A 212 -1.21 21.45 23.06
CA LYS A 212 -1.57 22.42 22.01
C LYS A 212 -0.36 23.02 21.31
N ASP A 213 0.84 22.84 21.85
CA ASP A 213 2.10 23.32 21.27
C ASP A 213 2.87 22.20 20.52
N SER A 214 2.28 21.00 20.39
CA SER A 214 2.86 19.87 19.67
C SER A 214 2.50 19.83 18.18
N LEU A 215 3.36 19.22 17.37
CA LEU A 215 3.15 18.95 15.94
C LEU A 215 1.81 18.19 15.68
N THR A 216 1.32 17.46 16.68
CA THR A 216 0.02 16.76 16.65
C THR A 216 -1.19 17.68 16.61
N ALA A 217 -1.07 18.96 16.96
CA ALA A 217 -2.15 19.95 16.87
C ALA A 217 -2.26 20.63 15.49
N VAL A 218 -1.29 20.40 14.60
CA VAL A 218 -1.29 21.00 13.26
C VAL A 218 -2.49 20.49 12.45
N LYS A 219 -3.30 21.44 11.96
CA LYS A 219 -4.37 21.25 10.97
C LYS A 219 -3.92 21.76 9.61
N LEU A 220 -4.42 21.12 8.56
CA LEU A 220 -4.17 21.52 7.18
C LEU A 220 -5.39 22.23 6.61
N PHE A 221 -5.18 23.34 5.91
CA PHE A 221 -6.22 24.04 5.19
C PHE A 221 -5.67 24.74 3.94
N PRO A 222 -6.46 24.93 2.87
CA PRO A 222 -7.72 24.23 2.63
C PRO A 222 -7.47 22.73 2.37
N ASN A 223 -8.45 21.90 2.67
CA ASN A 223 -8.46 20.48 2.31
C ASN A 223 -9.92 20.09 1.99
N PRO A 224 -10.30 19.91 0.70
CA PRO A 224 -9.43 19.83 -0.49
C PRO A 224 -8.77 21.16 -0.91
N VAL A 225 -7.59 21.09 -1.54
CA VAL A 225 -6.83 22.24 -2.07
C VAL A 225 -6.85 22.28 -3.59
N GLN A 226 -7.71 23.11 -4.18
CA GLN A 226 -7.86 23.15 -5.64
C GLN A 226 -6.58 23.58 -6.37
N ASN A 227 -5.98 24.70 -5.96
CA ASN A 227 -4.72 25.23 -6.49
C ASN A 227 -4.03 26.07 -5.42
N GLY A 228 -2.70 26.12 -5.44
CA GLY A 228 -1.88 26.94 -4.57
C GLY A 228 -1.18 26.15 -3.46
N ASN A 229 -1.26 26.70 -2.25
CA ASN A 229 -0.53 26.23 -1.09
C ASN A 229 -1.49 25.57 -0.09
N ILE A 230 -0.99 24.57 0.63
CA ILE A 230 -1.59 24.11 1.88
C ILE A 230 -0.96 24.92 3.00
N TYR A 231 -1.79 25.38 3.91
CA TYR A 231 -1.42 26.13 5.09
C TYR A 231 -1.54 25.23 6.32
N LEU A 232 -0.56 25.35 7.21
CA LEU A 232 -0.53 24.67 8.50
C LEU A 232 -1.07 25.63 9.57
N SER A 233 -1.96 25.16 10.44
CA SER A 233 -2.35 25.93 11.62
C SER A 233 -1.18 25.92 12.59
N SER A 234 -0.44 27.01 12.68
CA SER A 234 0.60 27.17 13.70
C SER A 234 0.29 28.36 14.58
N THR A 235 0.36 28.15 15.90
CA THR A 235 0.52 29.27 16.83
C THR A 235 1.87 29.31 17.56
N LYS A 236 2.71 28.25 17.61
CA LYS A 236 3.95 28.27 18.44
C LYS A 236 5.07 27.28 18.08
N ILE A 237 5.25 26.85 16.83
CA ILE A 237 6.38 25.95 16.50
C ILE A 237 7.58 26.80 16.03
N GLU A 238 8.55 27.02 16.93
CA GLU A 238 9.75 27.86 16.68
C GLU A 238 10.84 27.16 15.85
N THR A 239 10.80 25.82 15.80
CA THR A 239 11.79 24.99 15.08
C THR A 239 11.34 24.68 13.65
N ALA A 240 12.29 24.57 12.73
CA ALA A 240 12.02 24.24 11.34
C ALA A 240 11.27 22.91 11.21
N ILE A 241 10.17 22.90 10.45
CA ILE A 241 9.38 21.71 10.16
C ILE A 241 9.80 21.19 8.79
N ASN A 242 10.29 19.96 8.73
CA ASN A 242 10.48 19.24 7.48
C ASN A 242 9.14 18.67 7.01
N PHE A 243 8.92 18.63 5.70
CA PHE A 243 7.79 17.93 5.12
C PHE A 243 8.22 16.93 4.04
N LYS A 244 7.44 15.86 3.92
CA LYS A 244 7.48 14.90 2.81
C LYS A 244 6.04 14.63 2.36
N ILE A 245 5.76 14.81 1.08
CA ILE A 245 4.48 14.47 0.46
C ILE A 245 4.68 13.16 -0.29
N VAL A 246 3.83 12.18 0.02
CA VAL A 246 3.78 10.89 -0.68
C VAL A 246 2.38 10.66 -1.27
N ASN A 247 2.30 9.92 -2.37
CA ASN A 247 1.00 9.41 -2.84
C ASN A 247 0.50 8.25 -1.96
N LEU A 248 -0.69 7.74 -2.28
CA LEU A 248 -1.23 6.57 -1.59
C LEU A 248 -0.44 5.28 -1.86
N GLN A 249 0.46 5.29 -2.84
CA GLN A 249 1.44 4.23 -3.11
C GLN A 249 2.81 4.56 -2.47
N GLY A 250 2.84 5.40 -1.43
CA GLY A 250 4.04 5.73 -0.65
C GLY A 250 5.19 6.40 -1.40
N GLN A 251 5.07 6.63 -2.70
CA GLN A 251 6.10 7.27 -3.51
C GLN A 251 6.25 8.73 -3.10
N ALA A 252 7.47 9.15 -2.81
CA ALA A 252 7.79 10.54 -2.51
C ALA A 252 7.60 11.43 -3.74
N LEU A 253 6.72 12.43 -3.62
CA LEU A 253 6.43 13.38 -4.69
C LEU A 253 7.02 14.77 -4.43
N ALA A 254 7.20 15.13 -3.16
CA ALA A 254 7.85 16.38 -2.77
C ALA A 254 8.43 16.26 -1.36
N ASN A 255 9.52 16.97 -1.08
CA ASN A 255 10.05 17.15 0.26
C ASN A 255 10.67 18.54 0.40
N GLY A 256 10.88 18.99 1.63
CA GLY A 256 11.50 20.28 1.91
C GLY A 256 11.21 20.77 3.33
N TYR A 257 11.39 22.08 3.53
CA TYR A 257 11.05 22.76 4.77
C TYR A 257 9.75 23.52 4.59
N VAL A 258 8.93 23.54 5.64
CA VAL A 258 7.75 24.41 5.68
C VAL A 258 8.22 25.84 5.87
N GLU A 259 7.92 26.70 4.90
CA GLU A 259 8.21 28.13 4.95
C GLU A 259 6.91 28.91 5.09
N ASN A 260 6.86 29.89 6.01
CA ASN A 260 5.67 30.72 6.26
C ASN A 260 4.39 29.93 6.59
N ASN A 261 4.53 28.73 7.19
CA ASN A 261 3.42 27.78 7.41
C ASN A 261 2.72 27.34 6.12
N GLU A 262 3.41 27.40 4.98
CA GLU A 262 2.87 27.09 3.67
C GLU A 262 3.68 25.98 2.99
N ILE A 263 2.97 25.15 2.22
CA ILE A 263 3.55 24.11 1.37
C ILE A 263 2.92 24.25 -0.01
N ASN A 264 3.74 24.55 -1.02
CA ASN A 264 3.26 24.64 -2.39
C ASN A 264 2.99 23.25 -2.97
N VAL A 265 1.75 23.02 -3.41
CA VAL A 265 1.33 21.73 -3.97
C VAL A 265 0.93 21.83 -5.43
N ASN A 266 1.24 22.91 -6.13
CA ASN A 266 0.80 23.14 -7.52
C ASN A 266 1.31 22.09 -8.52
N ARG A 267 2.44 21.46 -8.22
CA ARG A 267 3.06 20.46 -9.09
C ARG A 267 2.43 19.07 -8.96
N LEU A 268 1.56 18.87 -7.96
CA LEU A 268 0.88 17.61 -7.75
C LEU A 268 -0.37 17.55 -8.64
N PRO A 269 -0.64 16.41 -9.29
CA PRO A 269 -1.94 16.14 -9.92
C PRO A 269 -3.12 16.21 -8.93
N ALA A 270 -4.35 16.14 -9.43
CA ALA A 270 -5.51 15.95 -8.58
C ALA A 270 -5.48 14.55 -7.96
N GLY A 271 -5.73 14.44 -6.66
CA GLY A 271 -5.62 13.17 -5.94
C GLY A 271 -5.55 13.29 -4.43
N SER A 272 -5.52 12.14 -3.75
CA SER A 272 -5.26 12.06 -2.31
C SER A 272 -3.78 11.84 -2.03
N TYR A 273 -3.27 12.56 -1.05
CA TYR A 273 -1.86 12.57 -0.67
C TYR A 273 -1.70 12.47 0.84
N ILE A 274 -0.54 11.95 1.25
CA ILE A 274 -0.11 11.90 2.64
C ILE A 274 1.01 12.92 2.81
N LEU A 275 0.82 13.84 3.74
CA LEU A 275 1.81 14.80 4.20
C LEU A 275 2.39 14.32 5.53
N GLN A 276 3.67 13.98 5.51
CA GLN A 276 4.47 13.74 6.70
C GLN A 276 5.13 15.07 7.09
N LEU A 277 4.95 15.48 8.34
CA LEU A 277 5.61 16.64 8.93
C LEU A 277 6.52 16.16 10.05
N GLN A 278 7.75 16.66 10.09
CA GLN A 278 8.73 16.26 11.10
C GLN A 278 9.35 17.49 11.76
N ASN A 279 9.45 17.46 13.08
CA ASN A 279 10.12 18.46 13.89
C ASN A 279 10.99 17.78 14.95
N GLY A 280 12.31 17.79 14.75
CA GLY A 280 13.25 16.97 15.54
C GLY A 280 12.89 15.48 15.46
N ASN A 281 12.60 14.88 16.61
CA ASN A 281 12.20 13.47 16.72
C ASN A 281 10.68 13.24 16.59
N SER A 282 9.88 14.31 16.50
CA SER A 282 8.43 14.20 16.40
C SER A 282 8.02 14.18 14.93
N THR A 283 7.24 13.17 14.55
CA THR A 283 6.65 13.06 13.21
C THR A 283 5.14 13.01 13.33
N VAL A 284 4.43 13.78 12.52
CA VAL A 284 2.98 13.71 12.39
C VAL A 284 2.60 13.48 10.93
N ILE A 285 1.58 12.67 10.73
CA ILE A 285 1.06 12.33 9.40
C ILE A 285 -0.32 12.95 9.25
N ARG A 286 -0.57 13.55 8.09
CA ARG A 286 -1.85 14.16 7.70
C ARG A 286 -2.20 13.79 6.28
N ARG A 287 -3.49 13.56 6.02
CA ARG A 287 -4.00 13.42 4.66
C ARG A 287 -4.48 14.77 4.12
N PHE A 288 -4.26 15.02 2.85
CA PHE A 288 -4.95 16.07 2.11
C PHE A 288 -5.37 15.60 0.72
N VAL A 289 -6.37 16.28 0.15
CA VAL A 289 -6.86 16.07 -1.21
C VAL A 289 -6.52 17.32 -2.03
N LYS A 290 -5.92 17.13 -3.21
CA LYS A 290 -5.70 18.19 -4.20
C LYS A 290 -6.72 18.10 -5.33
#